data_AF-A0A5C4RFW2-F1
#
_entry.id   AF-A0A5C4RFW2-F1
#
_cell.length_a   1.000
_cell.length_b   1.000
_cell.length_c   1.000
_cell.angle_alpha   90.00
_cell.angle_beta   90.00
_cell.angle_gamma   90.00
#
_symmetry.space_group_name_H-M   'P 1'
#
loop_
_entity.id
_entity.type
_entity.pdbx_description
1 polymer ?
#
loop_
_entity_poly.entity_id
_entity_poly.type
_entity_poly.pdbx_seq_one_letter_code
_entity_poly.pdbx_strand_id
1 'polypeptide(L)'
;MSLEKYFREELDYIRQLGRQAAIEHPHLASFLSEQGSDPDVERLLEGFAFLAGNLRAKIDDEFPELTHGLLHMLWPNYLRPTPSMTIIQYTPDDSTTTKAMHIQRGTQIKSRPLADDSEDDENEDTYLSNTNTQKTEQGHRCTFTLCRDVWLFPMSIRDISVNNSNEQGVIGLNFTSKKELNLQELQLDKLRFYLSGDDYSSTQLYFWLSYYLEDAKLVVGDTTIPLPDFDFVPVGFNREDALLPYPKNAYMGYRILQEYFCFSEGFLFFDVTGFPKLPADLKTTDFTLNLYFSEALPPEIKIRQDTFRLHCVPAINLFPMDGEVIQLDGSQDEYPLRANYSHPNRYDIFSVDKVESYLVGNDGKPDLSRGAERIYVPFESFHHQIEHESELNTRYFRIRVKESPFRNGLEHYISFVRGDASLLLELERSENISIRLTCTNRELPLQLRVGDINYALEGSPSFAPFRNITRPSVPLYPSMSGKYHWSLISNMSLNYMTLLNKGALKEVLSTYDLPSIYNRQSSRSSQKRLDAIERIETRQIDRLFKGLPVRGSESTLYIRQQAFCSEGELYMFGTILSRFLALYASINSFHMLKVVNLDNQECYQWPVQIGQHALM
;
A
#
# COMPACT_ATOMS: atom_id res chain seq x y z
N MET A 1 2.11 4.88 24.58
CA MET A 1 2.52 4.20 25.83
C MET A 1 1.29 3.47 26.36
N SER A 2 1.41 2.31 27.03
CA SER A 2 0.24 1.57 27.48
C SER A 2 -0.50 2.30 28.61
N LEU A 3 -1.83 2.35 28.52
CA LEU A 3 -2.71 2.93 29.55
C LEU A 3 -2.48 2.29 30.93
N GLU A 4 -2.05 1.03 30.96
CA GLU A 4 -1.62 0.30 32.16
C GLU A 4 -0.51 1.03 32.93
N LYS A 5 0.45 1.65 32.23
CA LYS A 5 1.54 2.39 32.87
C LYS A 5 1.00 3.63 33.58
N TYR A 6 0.15 4.42 32.90
CA TYR A 6 -0.47 5.60 33.48
C TYR A 6 -1.37 5.25 34.66
N PHE A 7 -2.14 4.18 34.55
CA PHE A 7 -2.96 3.67 35.65
C PHE A 7 -2.10 3.32 36.87
N ARG A 8 -1.01 2.57 36.69
CA ARG A 8 -0.09 2.21 37.79
C ARG A 8 0.58 3.44 38.40
N GLU A 9 1.06 4.36 37.57
CA GLU A 9 1.69 5.59 38.03
C GLU A 9 0.73 6.47 38.83
N GLU A 10 -0.52 6.65 38.37
CA GLU A 10 -1.53 7.41 39.11
C GLU A 10 -1.96 6.71 40.40
N LEU A 11 -2.11 5.39 40.37
CA LEU A 11 -2.46 4.61 41.56
C LEU A 11 -1.34 4.67 42.62
N ASP A 12 -0.08 4.57 42.20
CA ASP A 12 1.08 4.74 43.09
C ASP A 12 1.17 6.18 43.60
N TYR A 13 0.90 7.17 42.75
CA TYR A 13 0.88 8.58 43.13
C TYR A 13 -0.19 8.88 44.20
N ILE A 14 -1.41 8.38 44.02
CA ILE A 14 -2.50 8.52 45.00
C ILE A 14 -2.12 7.86 46.33
N ARG A 15 -1.48 6.69 46.30
CA ARG A 15 -1.00 6.00 47.51
C ARG A 15 0.10 6.80 48.23
N GLN A 16 1.03 7.40 47.49
CA GLN A 16 2.07 8.25 48.05
C GLN A 16 1.49 9.52 48.67
N LEU A 17 0.54 10.18 47.98
CA LEU A 17 -0.21 11.32 48.50
C LEU A 17 -0.99 10.97 49.76
N GLY A 18 -1.69 9.82 49.79
CA GLY A 18 -2.43 9.35 50.96
C GLY A 18 -1.52 9.17 52.18
N ARG A 19 -0.34 8.58 51.99
CA ARG A 19 0.67 8.46 53.05
C ARG A 19 1.19 9.80 53.53
N GLN A 20 1.48 10.73 52.62
CA GLN A 20 1.96 12.06 53.00
C GLN A 20 0.89 12.87 53.76
N ALA A 21 -0.35 12.86 53.26
CA ALA A 21 -1.48 13.51 53.90
C ALA A 21 -1.79 12.93 55.29
N ALA A 22 -1.60 11.62 55.48
CA ALA A 22 -1.74 10.98 56.78
C ALA A 22 -0.67 11.42 57.80
N ILE A 23 0.55 11.71 57.34
CA ILE A 23 1.63 12.26 58.19
C ILE A 23 1.31 13.70 58.61
N GLU A 24 0.78 14.51 57.70
CA GLU A 24 0.42 15.92 57.95
C GLU A 24 -0.87 16.06 58.78
N HIS A 25 -1.82 15.16 58.61
CA HIS A 25 -3.12 15.17 59.28
C HIS A 25 -3.42 13.82 59.95
N PRO A 26 -2.96 13.61 61.20
CA PRO A 26 -3.08 12.33 61.90
C PRO A 26 -4.52 11.82 62.10
N HIS A 27 -5.49 12.73 62.12
CA HIS A 27 -6.91 12.41 62.25
C HIS A 27 -7.53 11.80 60.98
N LEU A 28 -6.88 11.95 59.82
CA LEU A 28 -7.28 11.37 58.53
C LEU A 28 -6.48 10.11 58.18
N ALA A 29 -5.47 9.76 58.98
CA ALA A 29 -4.59 8.62 58.71
C ALA A 29 -5.36 7.29 58.60
N SER A 30 -6.39 7.08 59.43
CA SER A 30 -7.25 5.88 59.36
C SER A 30 -8.00 5.74 58.03
N PHE A 31 -8.16 6.82 57.26
CA PHE A 31 -8.83 6.82 55.97
C PHE A 31 -7.85 6.83 54.77
N LEU A 32 -6.59 7.23 54.98
CA LEU A 32 -5.64 7.53 53.90
C LEU A 32 -4.33 6.72 53.93
N SER A 33 -3.90 6.18 55.08
CA SER A 33 -2.55 5.62 55.23
C SER A 33 -2.45 4.11 55.04
N GLU A 34 -3.54 3.37 55.23
CA GLU A 34 -3.55 1.91 55.15
C GLU A 34 -4.19 1.43 53.85
N GLN A 35 -3.73 0.29 53.33
CA GLN A 35 -4.54 -0.51 52.41
C GLN A 35 -5.86 -0.77 53.13
N GLY A 36 -6.89 -0.02 52.76
CA GLY A 36 -8.14 0.02 53.49
C GLY A 36 -8.70 -1.38 53.65
N SER A 37 -9.22 -1.70 54.83
CA SER A 37 -9.87 -3.00 55.10
C SER A 37 -11.14 -3.23 54.27
N ASP A 38 -11.57 -2.23 53.49
CA ASP A 38 -12.78 -2.25 52.67
C ASP A 38 -12.44 -2.35 51.17
N PRO A 39 -12.72 -3.51 50.54
CA PRO A 39 -12.50 -3.73 49.11
C PRO A 39 -13.23 -2.73 48.20
N ASP A 40 -14.34 -2.13 48.64
CA ASP A 40 -15.11 -1.22 47.80
C ASP A 40 -14.45 0.17 47.68
N VAL A 41 -13.76 0.62 48.73
CA VAL A 41 -12.97 1.86 48.70
C VAL A 41 -11.74 1.70 47.82
N GLU A 42 -11.09 0.53 47.85
CA GLU A 42 -9.95 0.23 46.98
C GLU A 42 -10.36 0.23 45.50
N ARG A 43 -11.50 -0.38 45.17
CA ARG A 43 -12.07 -0.34 43.81
C ARG A 43 -12.42 1.07 43.34
N LEU A 44 -12.86 1.94 44.25
CA LEU A 44 -13.15 3.34 43.93
C LEU A 44 -11.85 4.10 43.62
N LEU A 45 -10.80 3.90 44.42
CA LEU A 45 -9.47 4.48 44.17
C LEU A 45 -8.87 3.96 42.86
N GLU A 46 -9.03 2.68 42.56
CA GLU A 46 -8.66 2.10 41.26
C GLU A 46 -9.47 2.74 40.12
N GLY A 47 -10.78 2.87 40.26
CA GLY A 47 -11.64 3.55 39.27
C GLY A 47 -11.23 5.01 39.04
N PHE A 48 -10.88 5.73 40.11
CA PHE A 48 -10.40 7.10 40.03
C PHE A 48 -9.02 7.18 39.35
N ALA A 49 -8.07 6.32 39.74
CA ALA A 49 -6.76 6.23 39.11
C ALA A 49 -6.87 5.88 37.61
N PHE A 50 -7.84 5.04 37.24
CA PHE A 50 -8.12 4.71 35.85
C PHE A 50 -8.62 5.93 35.06
N LEU A 51 -9.57 6.69 35.60
CA LEU A 51 -10.07 7.92 34.96
C LEU A 51 -8.99 9.00 34.85
N ALA A 52 -8.26 9.25 35.94
CA ALA A 52 -7.17 10.23 35.98
C ALA A 52 -6.03 9.84 35.05
N GLY A 53 -5.63 8.57 35.05
CA GLY A 53 -4.62 8.02 34.16
C GLY A 53 -5.01 8.12 32.70
N ASN A 54 -6.27 7.88 32.36
CA ASN A 54 -6.78 8.05 30.99
C ASN A 54 -6.78 9.52 30.57
N LEU A 55 -7.19 10.44 31.45
CA LEU A 55 -7.16 11.87 31.18
C LEU A 55 -5.72 12.35 30.95
N ARG A 56 -4.78 11.92 31.80
CA ARG A 56 -3.36 12.25 31.65
C ARG A 56 -2.76 11.66 30.38
N ALA A 57 -3.07 10.40 30.07
CA ALA A 57 -2.65 9.76 28.82
C ALA A 57 -3.15 10.55 27.61
N LYS A 58 -4.39 11.06 27.65
CA LYS A 58 -4.97 11.88 26.58
C LYS A 58 -4.32 13.26 26.45
N ILE A 59 -3.93 13.88 27.56
CA ILE A 59 -3.18 15.15 27.55
C ILE A 59 -1.76 14.94 26.99
N ASP A 60 -1.11 13.86 27.40
CA ASP A 60 0.25 13.51 26.98
C ASP A 60 0.34 13.05 25.50
N ASP A 61 -0.78 12.75 24.84
CA ASP A 61 -0.82 12.28 23.46
C ASP A 61 -0.55 13.38 22.41
N GLU A 62 -0.01 14.54 22.82
CA GLU A 62 0.54 15.59 21.94
C GLU A 62 -0.42 16.10 20.84
N PHE A 63 -1.68 16.38 21.20
CA PHE A 63 -2.74 16.95 20.35
C PHE A 63 -2.94 16.25 18.98
N PRO A 64 -3.43 15.00 18.95
CA PRO A 64 -3.72 14.26 17.71
C PRO A 64 -4.71 15.01 16.80
N GLU A 65 -5.59 15.82 17.38
CA GLU A 65 -6.59 16.59 16.64
C GLU A 65 -5.98 17.59 15.65
N LEU A 66 -4.78 18.11 15.95
CA LEU A 66 -4.06 19.03 15.08
C LEU A 66 -3.20 18.28 14.06
N THR A 67 -2.47 17.26 14.52
CA THR A 67 -1.58 16.48 13.64
C THR A 67 -2.36 15.66 12.61
N HIS A 68 -3.48 15.04 12.99
CA HIS A 68 -4.34 14.31 12.06
C HIS A 68 -4.93 15.24 10.99
N GLY A 69 -5.36 16.45 11.36
CA GLY A 69 -5.90 17.43 10.42
C GLY A 69 -4.86 17.84 9.37
N LEU A 70 -3.64 18.15 9.80
CA LEU A 70 -2.52 18.49 8.90
C LEU A 70 -2.13 17.31 8.02
N LEU A 71 -2.04 16.10 8.57
CA LEU A 71 -1.72 14.91 7.80
C LEU A 71 -2.82 14.54 6.80
N HIS A 72 -4.09 14.70 7.15
CA HIS A 72 -5.19 14.47 6.21
C HIS A 72 -5.13 15.41 5.00
N MET A 73 -4.73 16.67 5.23
CA MET A 73 -4.50 17.64 4.16
C MET A 73 -3.27 17.29 3.30
N LEU A 74 -2.15 16.97 3.94
CA LEU A 74 -0.88 16.80 3.24
C LEU A 74 -0.77 15.40 2.66
N TRP A 75 -0.86 14.35 3.48
CA TRP A 75 -0.77 12.95 3.07
C TRP A 75 -1.78 12.05 3.81
N PRO A 76 -3.02 11.94 3.28
CA PRO A 76 -4.06 11.15 3.92
C PRO A 76 -3.73 9.65 3.98
N ASN A 77 -2.86 9.13 3.10
CA ASN A 77 -2.52 7.71 3.03
C ASN A 77 -1.77 7.16 4.25
N TYR A 78 -1.14 8.02 5.07
CA TYR A 78 -0.47 7.57 6.30
C TYR A 78 -1.41 7.45 7.49
N LEU A 79 -2.65 7.94 7.37
CA LEU A 79 -3.72 7.75 8.34
C LEU A 79 -4.72 6.66 7.91
N ARG A 80 -4.47 6.03 6.74
CA ARG A 80 -5.33 4.99 6.17
C ARG A 80 -4.70 3.61 6.40
N PRO A 81 -5.52 2.56 6.53
CA PRO A 81 -5.01 1.19 6.54
C PRO A 81 -4.38 0.87 5.17
N THR A 82 -3.26 0.16 5.19
CA THR A 82 -2.69 -0.47 4.01
C THR A 82 -3.43 -1.79 3.75
N PRO A 83 -4.27 -1.87 2.70
CA PRO A 83 -5.07 -3.06 2.40
C PRO A 83 -4.18 -4.22 1.93
N SER A 84 -4.74 -5.44 1.98
CA SER A 84 -4.04 -6.61 1.45
C SER A 84 -3.82 -6.50 -0.06
N MET A 85 -2.65 -6.91 -0.51
CA MET A 85 -2.24 -6.93 -1.92
C MET A 85 -1.83 -8.35 -2.31
N THR A 86 -1.96 -8.68 -3.58
CA THR A 86 -1.60 -9.99 -4.13
C THR A 86 -1.28 -9.86 -5.61
N ILE A 87 -0.61 -10.85 -6.20
CA ILE A 87 -0.36 -10.88 -7.64
C ILE A 87 -1.27 -11.92 -8.27
N ILE A 88 -1.95 -11.49 -9.33
CA ILE A 88 -2.88 -12.29 -10.12
C ILE A 88 -2.20 -12.66 -11.43
N GLN A 89 -2.32 -13.92 -11.82
CA GLN A 89 -1.93 -14.41 -13.13
C GLN A 89 -3.17 -14.78 -13.93
N TYR A 90 -3.28 -14.22 -15.13
CA TYR A 90 -4.24 -14.66 -16.13
C TYR A 90 -3.64 -15.79 -16.98
N THR A 91 -4.46 -16.76 -17.32
CA THR A 91 -4.12 -17.84 -18.25
C THR A 91 -5.08 -17.73 -19.43
N PRO A 92 -4.73 -16.96 -20.48
CA PRO A 92 -5.57 -16.81 -21.65
C PRO A 92 -5.73 -18.17 -22.35
N ASP A 93 -6.91 -18.43 -22.89
CA ASP A 93 -7.12 -19.62 -23.72
C ASP A 93 -6.51 -19.40 -25.11
N ASP A 94 -5.31 -19.95 -25.32
CA ASP A 94 -4.55 -19.88 -26.59
C ASP A 94 -5.32 -20.44 -27.80
N SER A 95 -6.41 -21.19 -27.58
CA SER A 95 -7.27 -21.69 -28.66
C SER A 95 -8.20 -20.63 -29.23
N THR A 96 -8.62 -19.65 -28.42
CA THR A 96 -9.64 -18.66 -28.80
C THR A 96 -9.02 -17.34 -29.26
N THR A 97 -7.85 -17.00 -28.72
CA THR A 97 -7.22 -15.70 -28.89
C THR A 97 -6.10 -15.75 -29.93
N THR A 98 -6.06 -14.80 -30.86
CA THR A 98 -4.99 -14.69 -31.88
C THR A 98 -4.27 -13.34 -31.84
N LYS A 99 -4.79 -12.38 -31.06
CA LYS A 99 -4.23 -11.03 -30.91
C LYS A 99 -4.01 -10.74 -29.43
N ALA A 100 -3.07 -9.84 -29.13
CA ALA A 100 -2.88 -9.35 -27.78
C ALA A 100 -4.15 -8.63 -27.30
N MET A 101 -4.64 -9.01 -26.11
CA MET A 101 -5.85 -8.46 -25.51
C MET A 101 -5.51 -7.58 -24.31
N HIS A 102 -6.21 -6.45 -24.16
CA HIS A 102 -5.94 -5.49 -23.11
C HIS A 102 -6.94 -5.64 -21.95
N ILE A 103 -6.44 -5.77 -20.73
CA ILE A 103 -7.23 -5.67 -19.51
C ILE A 103 -6.89 -4.36 -18.83
N GLN A 104 -7.92 -3.58 -18.56
CA GLN A 104 -7.79 -2.27 -17.93
C GLN A 104 -7.56 -2.38 -16.42
N ARG A 105 -6.71 -1.50 -15.90
CA ARG A 105 -6.61 -1.13 -14.49
C ARG A 105 -8.00 -0.79 -13.96
N GLY A 106 -8.26 -1.14 -12.71
CA GLY A 106 -9.55 -0.87 -12.06
C GLY A 106 -10.57 -2.00 -12.24
N THR A 107 -10.27 -3.01 -13.08
CA THR A 107 -11.09 -4.22 -13.20
C THR A 107 -11.19 -4.92 -11.85
N GLN A 108 -12.39 -5.33 -11.47
CA GLN A 108 -12.67 -5.98 -10.18
C GLN A 108 -12.74 -7.51 -10.33
N ILE A 109 -12.20 -8.20 -9.35
CA ILE A 109 -12.18 -9.67 -9.25
C ILE A 109 -12.54 -10.08 -7.82
N LYS A 110 -13.07 -11.28 -7.64
CA LYS A 110 -13.52 -11.81 -6.35
C LYS A 110 -12.81 -13.10 -5.97
N SER A 111 -12.69 -13.32 -4.67
CA SER A 111 -12.30 -14.61 -4.11
C SER A 111 -13.42 -15.63 -4.20
N ARG A 112 -13.06 -16.89 -3.99
CA ARG A 112 -14.02 -17.93 -3.59
C ARG A 112 -14.76 -17.50 -2.31
N PRO A 113 -16.00 -17.99 -2.11
CA PRO A 113 -16.71 -17.78 -0.87
C PRO A 113 -15.90 -18.35 0.31
N LEU A 114 -15.65 -17.50 1.30
CA LEU A 114 -15.13 -17.89 2.61
C LEU A 114 -16.26 -18.53 3.42
N ALA A 115 -15.93 -19.53 4.22
CA ALA A 115 -16.86 -20.07 5.20
C ALA A 115 -17.08 -19.00 6.28
N ASP A 116 -18.32 -18.82 6.72
CA ASP A 116 -18.58 -17.95 7.86
C ASP A 116 -18.08 -18.65 9.13
N ASP A 117 -17.08 -18.05 9.78
CA ASP A 117 -16.78 -18.33 11.18
C ASP A 117 -17.89 -17.66 12.01
N SER A 118 -19.09 -18.26 12.01
CA SER A 118 -20.08 -17.97 13.05
C SER A 118 -19.60 -18.61 14.35
N GLU A 119 -18.76 -17.88 15.09
CA GLU A 119 -18.66 -18.04 16.55
C GLU A 119 -20.00 -17.60 17.16
N ASP A 120 -21.02 -18.47 17.12
CA ASP A 120 -22.27 -18.35 17.91
C ASP A 120 -23.18 -19.59 17.73
N ASP A 121 -22.62 -20.81 17.70
CA ASP A 121 -23.41 -22.04 17.85
C ASP A 121 -22.70 -23.03 18.80
N GLU A 122 -22.66 -22.68 20.09
CA GLU A 122 -22.57 -23.67 21.19
C GLU A 122 -23.91 -24.42 21.35
N ASN A 123 -24.42 -25.02 20.28
CA ASN A 123 -25.50 -26.00 20.39
C ASN A 123 -25.09 -27.29 19.68
N GLU A 124 -24.45 -28.17 20.46
CA GLU A 124 -24.46 -29.61 20.22
C GLU A 124 -25.91 -30.07 20.10
N ASP A 125 -26.35 -30.36 18.87
CA ASP A 125 -27.16 -31.54 18.50
C ASP A 125 -27.92 -31.29 17.20
N THR A 126 -27.34 -31.62 16.04
CA THR A 126 -28.09 -32.38 15.02
C THR A 126 -27.16 -33.05 14.02
N TYR A 127 -27.04 -34.37 14.13
CA TYR A 127 -26.55 -35.23 13.06
C TYR A 127 -27.59 -35.36 11.95
N LEU A 128 -27.09 -35.44 10.71
CA LEU A 128 -27.73 -35.98 9.49
C LEU A 128 -28.74 -35.08 8.76
N SER A 129 -28.24 -34.36 7.75
CA SER A 129 -28.91 -34.23 6.44
C SER A 129 -27.91 -33.85 5.35
N ASN A 130 -27.52 -34.86 4.56
CA ASN A 130 -26.79 -34.72 3.30
C ASN A 130 -27.71 -34.06 2.25
N THR A 131 -27.55 -32.77 2.02
CA THR A 131 -27.92 -32.09 0.76
C THR A 131 -26.82 -31.09 0.40
N ASN A 132 -25.66 -31.63 0.01
CA ASN A 132 -24.56 -30.90 -0.59
C ASN A 132 -24.91 -30.53 -2.04
N THR A 133 -25.36 -29.29 -2.30
CA THR A 133 -25.10 -28.56 -3.56
C THR A 133 -25.60 -27.11 -3.60
N GLN A 134 -26.34 -26.60 -2.60
CA GLN A 134 -26.87 -25.21 -2.65
C GLN A 134 -26.36 -24.27 -1.54
N LYS A 135 -25.61 -24.77 -0.54
CA LYS A 135 -25.05 -23.93 0.54
C LYS A 135 -23.69 -23.28 0.22
N THR A 136 -23.08 -23.61 -0.92
CA THR A 136 -21.76 -23.07 -1.32
C THR A 136 -21.80 -21.69 -1.96
N GLU A 137 -22.97 -21.10 -2.23
CA GLU A 137 -23.08 -19.77 -2.85
C GLU A 137 -23.23 -18.61 -1.86
N GLN A 138 -23.55 -18.89 -0.59
CA GLN A 138 -23.84 -17.86 0.43
C GLN A 138 -22.63 -17.45 1.28
N GLY A 139 -21.40 -17.83 0.91
CA GLY A 139 -20.19 -17.39 1.63
C GLY A 139 -19.69 -16.03 1.15
N HIS A 140 -19.12 -15.25 2.08
CA HIS A 140 -18.60 -13.92 1.80
C HIS A 140 -17.40 -13.97 0.85
N ARG A 141 -17.32 -13.03 -0.08
CA ARG A 141 -16.24 -12.94 -1.07
C ARG A 141 -15.46 -11.65 -0.87
N CYS A 142 -14.15 -11.75 -0.83
CA CYS A 142 -13.28 -10.58 -0.84
C CYS A 142 -13.19 -10.05 -2.27
N THR A 143 -13.26 -8.73 -2.44
CA THR A 143 -13.16 -8.08 -3.76
C THR A 143 -11.81 -7.40 -3.91
N PHE A 144 -11.12 -7.67 -5.00
CA PHE A 144 -9.84 -7.06 -5.34
C PHE A 144 -9.97 -6.27 -6.65
N THR A 145 -9.20 -5.21 -6.77
CA THR A 145 -9.13 -4.34 -7.94
C THR A 145 -7.73 -4.40 -8.53
N LEU A 146 -7.61 -4.52 -9.86
CA LEU A 146 -6.31 -4.53 -10.53
C LEU A 146 -5.65 -3.15 -10.47
N CYS A 147 -4.37 -3.12 -10.09
CA CYS A 147 -3.63 -1.86 -9.93
C CYS A 147 -3.00 -1.34 -11.23
N ARG A 148 -2.77 -2.22 -12.22
CA ARG A 148 -2.08 -1.90 -13.48
C ARG A 148 -2.83 -2.49 -14.67
N ASP A 149 -2.58 -1.94 -15.84
CA ASP A 149 -2.99 -2.53 -17.10
C ASP A 149 -2.16 -3.78 -17.41
N VAL A 150 -2.76 -4.76 -18.08
CA VAL A 150 -2.05 -5.97 -18.53
C VAL A 150 -2.48 -6.36 -19.94
N TRP A 151 -1.48 -6.72 -20.75
CA TRP A 151 -1.69 -7.30 -22.09
C TRP A 151 -1.60 -8.82 -22.00
N LEU A 152 -2.65 -9.50 -22.42
CA LEU A 152 -2.71 -10.95 -22.54
C LEU A 152 -2.32 -11.37 -23.93
N PHE A 153 -1.24 -12.14 -24.04
CA PHE A 153 -0.76 -12.70 -25.29
C PHE A 153 -1.21 -14.15 -25.42
N PRO A 154 -1.58 -14.63 -26.62
CA PRO A 154 -1.96 -16.01 -26.87
C PRO A 154 -0.73 -16.95 -26.92
N MET A 155 0.13 -16.86 -25.91
CA MET A 155 1.34 -17.66 -25.78
C MET A 155 1.68 -17.92 -24.33
N SER A 156 2.38 -19.01 -24.09
CA SER A 156 2.86 -19.39 -22.75
C SER A 156 4.34 -19.77 -22.79
N ILE A 157 5.00 -19.68 -21.65
CA ILE A 157 6.39 -20.14 -21.51
C ILE A 157 6.34 -21.65 -21.27
N ARG A 158 6.91 -22.42 -22.19
CA ARG A 158 6.96 -23.88 -22.13
C ARG A 158 8.06 -24.35 -21.20
N ASP A 159 9.24 -23.76 -21.34
CA ASP A 159 10.43 -24.13 -20.58
C ASP A 159 11.44 -22.98 -20.55
N ILE A 160 12.33 -23.03 -19.57
CA ILE A 160 13.40 -22.05 -19.40
C ILE A 160 14.73 -22.80 -19.39
N SER A 161 15.54 -22.60 -20.43
CA SER A 161 16.87 -23.18 -20.51
C SER A 161 17.88 -22.22 -19.88
N VAL A 162 18.82 -22.79 -19.12
CA VAL A 162 19.92 -22.04 -18.53
C VAL A 162 21.21 -22.68 -19.00
N ASN A 163 21.96 -21.94 -19.80
CA ASN A 163 23.27 -22.35 -20.28
C ASN A 163 24.30 -21.44 -19.62
N ASN A 164 24.93 -21.95 -18.57
CA ASN A 164 25.97 -21.21 -17.87
C ASN A 164 27.32 -21.68 -18.39
N SER A 165 28.00 -20.84 -19.18
CA SER A 165 29.41 -21.03 -19.50
C SER A 165 30.27 -20.39 -18.40
N ASN A 166 31.57 -20.67 -18.38
CA ASN A 166 32.47 -20.09 -17.37
C ASN A 166 32.58 -18.56 -17.48
N GLU A 167 32.25 -17.98 -18.64
CA GLU A 167 32.42 -16.55 -18.92
C GLU A 167 31.08 -15.82 -19.13
N GLN A 168 30.04 -16.52 -19.60
CA GLN A 168 28.74 -15.93 -19.90
C GLN A 168 27.57 -16.83 -19.46
N GLY A 169 26.61 -16.23 -18.76
CA GLY A 169 25.31 -16.83 -18.52
C GLY A 169 24.36 -16.56 -19.69
N VAL A 170 23.60 -17.58 -20.09
CA VAL A 170 22.52 -17.44 -21.08
C VAL A 170 21.22 -18.03 -20.53
N ILE A 171 20.15 -17.23 -20.54
CA ILE A 171 18.80 -17.67 -20.21
C ILE A 171 17.97 -17.70 -21.50
N GLY A 172 17.52 -18.89 -21.90
CA GLY A 172 16.62 -19.09 -23.03
C GLY A 172 15.17 -19.27 -22.56
N LEU A 173 14.29 -18.33 -22.91
CA LEU A 173 12.86 -18.41 -22.66
C LEU A 173 12.17 -19.02 -23.88
N ASN A 174 11.65 -20.24 -23.76
CA ASN A 174 10.95 -20.93 -24.84
C ASN A 174 9.46 -20.64 -24.78
N PHE A 175 8.94 -19.92 -25.76
CA PHE A 175 7.52 -19.63 -25.91
C PHE A 175 6.86 -20.65 -26.83
N THR A 176 5.60 -20.98 -26.52
CA THR A 176 4.76 -21.84 -27.34
C THR A 176 3.35 -21.28 -27.46
N SER A 177 2.73 -21.49 -28.62
CA SER A 177 1.34 -21.18 -28.89
C SER A 177 0.64 -22.32 -29.60
N LYS A 178 -0.66 -22.47 -29.35
CA LYS A 178 -1.50 -23.50 -29.99
C LYS A 178 -1.81 -23.19 -31.46
N LYS A 179 -1.69 -21.92 -31.88
CA LYS A 179 -1.94 -21.46 -33.24
C LYS A 179 -0.69 -20.78 -33.79
N GLU A 180 -0.58 -20.72 -35.12
CA GLU A 180 0.44 -19.89 -35.75
C GLU A 180 0.21 -18.42 -35.42
N LEU A 181 1.21 -17.79 -34.82
CA LEU A 181 1.20 -16.40 -34.43
C LEU A 181 2.00 -15.58 -35.42
N ASN A 182 1.46 -14.42 -35.81
CA ASN A 182 2.23 -13.40 -36.51
C ASN A 182 2.92 -12.50 -35.46
N LEU A 183 4.25 -12.63 -35.32
CA LEU A 183 5.01 -11.90 -34.31
C LEU A 183 4.97 -10.38 -34.51
N GLN A 184 4.78 -9.91 -35.75
CA GLN A 184 4.66 -8.48 -36.03
C GLN A 184 3.35 -7.88 -35.49
N GLU A 185 2.24 -8.63 -35.58
CA GLU A 185 0.93 -8.17 -35.11
C GLU A 185 0.81 -8.18 -33.58
N LEU A 186 1.61 -9.02 -32.91
CA LEU A 186 1.56 -9.16 -31.46
C LEU A 186 2.12 -7.94 -30.71
N GLN A 187 2.98 -7.13 -31.33
CA GLN A 187 3.63 -5.99 -30.67
C GLN A 187 4.33 -6.41 -29.36
N LEU A 188 5.38 -7.24 -29.48
CA LEU A 188 6.11 -7.81 -28.34
C LEU A 188 6.74 -6.74 -27.41
N ASP A 189 6.83 -5.48 -27.84
CA ASP A 189 7.20 -4.32 -27.01
C ASP A 189 6.29 -4.12 -25.78
N LYS A 190 5.12 -4.76 -25.73
CA LYS A 190 4.19 -4.67 -24.60
C LYS A 190 4.30 -5.85 -23.64
N LEU A 191 5.34 -6.68 -23.79
CA LEU A 191 5.55 -7.82 -22.91
C LEU A 191 5.97 -7.35 -21.52
N ARG A 192 5.26 -7.88 -20.53
CA ARG A 192 5.56 -7.69 -19.11
C ARG A 192 5.83 -9.03 -18.47
N PHE A 193 6.99 -9.15 -17.85
CA PHE A 193 7.39 -10.31 -17.06
C PHE A 193 7.25 -10.01 -15.58
N TYR A 194 6.79 -11.01 -14.84
CA TYR A 194 6.86 -11.04 -13.39
C TYR A 194 7.86 -12.12 -12.95
N LEU A 195 8.81 -11.74 -12.09
CA LEU A 195 9.72 -12.69 -11.47
C LEU A 195 9.04 -13.33 -10.27
N SER A 196 8.70 -14.61 -10.39
CA SER A 196 8.15 -15.41 -9.30
C SER A 196 9.20 -16.41 -8.79
N GLY A 197 9.12 -16.81 -7.53
CA GLY A 197 10.05 -17.77 -6.95
C GLY A 197 10.47 -17.38 -5.55
N ASP A 198 11.54 -18.03 -5.07
CA ASP A 198 12.10 -17.72 -3.75
C ASP A 198 12.65 -16.29 -3.73
N ASP A 199 12.54 -15.60 -2.59
CA ASP A 199 12.99 -14.21 -2.42
C ASP A 199 14.44 -14.00 -2.88
N TYR A 200 15.32 -14.96 -2.62
CA TYR A 200 16.71 -14.90 -3.07
C TYR A 200 16.85 -14.95 -4.60
N SER A 201 16.17 -15.88 -5.26
CA SER A 201 16.32 -16.07 -6.72
C SER A 201 15.68 -14.92 -7.48
N SER A 202 14.50 -14.45 -7.04
CA SER A 202 13.79 -13.34 -7.69
C SER A 202 14.54 -12.02 -7.56
N THR A 203 15.07 -11.70 -6.37
CA THR A 203 15.85 -10.47 -6.16
C THR A 203 17.20 -10.51 -6.88
N GLN A 204 17.89 -11.66 -6.90
CA GLN A 204 19.15 -11.76 -7.64
C GLN A 204 18.92 -11.68 -9.16
N LEU A 205 17.86 -12.28 -9.69
CA LEU A 205 17.50 -12.14 -11.10
C LEU A 205 17.09 -10.70 -11.45
N TYR A 206 16.41 -9.98 -10.54
CA TYR A 206 16.12 -8.56 -10.72
C TYR A 206 17.41 -7.77 -10.96
N PHE A 207 18.46 -8.06 -10.21
CA PHE A 207 19.78 -7.44 -10.38
C PHE A 207 20.47 -7.84 -11.68
N TRP A 208 20.50 -9.13 -12.02
CA TRP A 208 21.10 -9.60 -13.27
C TRP A 208 20.44 -8.99 -14.51
N LEU A 209 19.10 -8.92 -14.53
CA LEU A 209 18.37 -8.32 -15.64
C LEU A 209 18.59 -6.81 -15.76
N SER A 210 18.81 -6.10 -14.64
CA SER A 210 18.94 -4.64 -14.63
C SER A 210 20.36 -4.15 -14.88
N TYR A 211 21.38 -4.92 -14.51
CA TYR A 211 22.77 -4.45 -14.48
C TYR A 211 23.71 -5.19 -15.45
N TYR A 212 23.49 -6.48 -15.66
CA TYR A 212 24.44 -7.36 -16.34
C TYR A 212 23.92 -7.91 -17.68
N LEU A 213 22.73 -7.50 -18.10
CA LEU A 213 22.18 -7.82 -19.41
C LEU A 213 22.99 -7.10 -20.50
N GLU A 214 23.52 -7.83 -21.47
CA GLU A 214 24.31 -7.27 -22.58
C GLU A 214 23.56 -7.27 -23.92
N ASP A 215 22.97 -8.41 -24.28
CA ASP A 215 22.34 -8.60 -25.60
C ASP A 215 21.18 -9.60 -25.49
N ALA A 216 20.24 -9.53 -26.42
CA ALA A 216 19.16 -10.48 -26.55
C ALA A 216 19.01 -10.94 -28.01
N LYS A 217 18.70 -12.23 -28.20
CA LYS A 217 18.50 -12.81 -29.52
C LYS A 217 17.21 -13.61 -29.57
N LEU A 218 16.40 -13.34 -30.59
CA LEU A 218 15.19 -14.09 -30.87
C LEU A 218 15.51 -15.20 -31.88
N VAL A 219 15.31 -16.46 -31.47
CA VAL A 219 15.50 -17.64 -32.32
C VAL A 219 14.12 -18.16 -32.74
N VAL A 220 13.88 -18.19 -34.04
CA VAL A 220 12.63 -18.64 -34.64
C VAL A 220 12.94 -19.68 -35.70
N GLY A 221 12.75 -20.96 -35.38
CA GLY A 221 13.24 -22.06 -36.21
C GLY A 221 14.75 -21.95 -36.44
N ASP A 222 15.17 -21.87 -37.71
CA ASP A 222 16.58 -21.69 -38.09
C ASP A 222 17.03 -20.22 -38.16
N THR A 223 16.09 -19.27 -37.99
CA THR A 223 16.40 -17.84 -38.08
C THR A 223 16.74 -17.26 -36.71
N THR A 224 17.89 -16.61 -36.59
CA THR A 224 18.29 -15.87 -35.38
C THR A 224 18.27 -14.38 -35.68
N ILE A 225 17.46 -13.63 -34.93
CA ILE A 225 17.29 -12.19 -35.07
C ILE A 225 17.94 -11.53 -33.84
N PRO A 226 19.01 -10.75 -34.02
CA PRO A 226 19.62 -9.99 -32.93
C PRO A 226 18.71 -8.82 -32.51
N LEU A 227 18.65 -8.52 -31.22
CA LEU A 227 17.85 -7.45 -30.63
C LEU A 227 18.80 -6.46 -29.90
N PRO A 228 19.52 -5.60 -30.63
CA PRO A 228 20.59 -4.79 -30.05
C PRO A 228 20.08 -3.69 -29.10
N ASP A 229 18.85 -3.22 -29.29
CA ASP A 229 18.23 -2.18 -28.45
C ASP A 229 17.37 -2.76 -27.31
N PHE A 230 17.39 -4.09 -27.13
CA PHE A 230 16.56 -4.78 -26.16
C PHE A 230 16.98 -4.47 -24.73
N ASP A 231 16.02 -4.03 -23.92
CA ASP A 231 16.25 -3.73 -22.51
C ASP A 231 15.04 -4.11 -21.65
N PHE A 232 15.31 -4.48 -20.40
CA PHE A 232 14.31 -4.74 -19.37
C PHE A 232 14.19 -3.54 -18.43
N VAL A 233 13.06 -2.84 -18.52
CA VAL A 233 12.79 -1.68 -17.67
C VAL A 233 11.99 -2.13 -16.45
N PRO A 234 12.48 -1.91 -15.22
CA PRO A 234 11.75 -2.29 -14.02
C PRO A 234 10.52 -1.39 -13.82
N VAL A 235 9.39 -2.02 -13.44
CA VAL A 235 8.07 -1.41 -13.32
C VAL A 235 7.70 -1.21 -11.86
N GLY A 236 6.98 -0.12 -11.53
CA GLY A 236 6.57 0.18 -10.15
C GLY A 236 7.01 1.56 -9.68
N PHE A 237 7.88 2.24 -10.41
CA PHE A 237 8.41 3.55 -10.04
C PHE A 237 7.58 4.72 -10.62
N ASN A 238 6.88 4.49 -11.73
CA ASN A 238 6.06 5.53 -12.36
C ASN A 238 4.77 5.78 -11.60
N ARG A 239 4.16 6.94 -11.82
CA ARG A 239 2.90 7.32 -11.17
C ARG A 239 1.73 6.40 -11.51
N GLU A 240 1.68 5.92 -12.75
CA GLU A 240 0.64 5.02 -13.23
C GLU A 240 0.72 3.64 -12.58
N ASP A 241 1.92 3.21 -12.20
CA ASP A 241 2.18 1.90 -11.57
C ASP A 241 1.81 1.83 -10.08
N ALA A 242 1.28 2.90 -9.51
CA ALA A 242 0.90 3.00 -8.09
C ALA A 242 -0.04 1.87 -7.69
N LEU A 243 0.32 1.16 -6.62
CA LEU A 243 -0.54 0.15 -6.01
C LEU A 243 -1.62 0.80 -5.15
N LEU A 244 -1.22 1.79 -4.36
CA LEU A 244 -2.13 2.55 -3.50
C LEU A 244 -2.64 3.82 -4.22
N PRO A 245 -3.91 4.22 -3.98
CA PRO A 245 -4.44 5.47 -4.52
C PRO A 245 -3.84 6.66 -3.76
N TYR A 246 -2.83 7.31 -4.35
CA TYR A 246 -2.23 8.53 -3.81
C TYR A 246 -2.89 9.79 -4.37
N PRO A 247 -3.04 10.85 -3.54
CA PRO A 247 -3.59 12.11 -4.01
C PRO A 247 -2.67 12.73 -5.04
N LYS A 248 -3.25 13.54 -5.94
CA LYS A 248 -2.50 14.02 -7.10
C LYS A 248 -1.30 14.92 -6.78
N ASN A 249 -1.32 15.52 -5.58
CA ASN A 249 -0.36 16.50 -5.10
C ASN A 249 0.72 15.87 -4.21
N ALA A 250 0.69 14.56 -3.96
CA ALA A 250 1.70 13.89 -3.16
C ALA A 250 2.97 13.59 -3.97
N TYR A 251 4.12 13.65 -3.28
CA TYR A 251 5.43 13.31 -3.82
C TYR A 251 5.57 11.80 -4.00
N MET A 252 6.07 11.37 -5.17
CA MET A 252 6.07 9.96 -5.58
C MET A 252 7.08 9.07 -4.85
N GLY A 253 8.20 9.61 -4.39
CA GLY A 253 9.25 8.81 -3.73
C GLY A 253 8.84 8.28 -2.36
N TYR A 254 8.00 9.00 -1.61
CA TYR A 254 7.44 8.47 -0.36
C TYR A 254 6.42 7.36 -0.61
N ARG A 255 5.68 7.41 -1.74
CA ARG A 255 4.87 6.28 -2.21
C ARG A 255 5.75 5.05 -2.42
N ILE A 256 6.83 5.19 -3.18
CA ILE A 256 7.73 4.07 -3.50
C ILE A 256 8.28 3.44 -2.22
N LEU A 257 8.68 4.24 -1.22
CA LEU A 257 9.11 3.73 0.08
C LEU A 257 8.01 2.94 0.79
N GLN A 258 6.79 3.50 0.89
CA GLN A 258 5.68 2.81 1.56
C GLN A 258 5.34 1.50 0.84
N GLU A 259 5.25 1.51 -0.49
CA GLU A 259 4.97 0.32 -1.29
C GLU A 259 6.08 -0.72 -1.14
N TYR A 260 7.35 -0.32 -1.05
CA TYR A 260 8.47 -1.25 -0.88
C TYR A 260 8.41 -2.00 0.45
N PHE A 261 8.22 -1.28 1.56
CA PHE A 261 8.13 -1.92 2.87
C PHE A 261 6.87 -2.78 3.00
N CYS A 262 5.74 -2.35 2.44
CA CYS A 262 4.47 -3.09 2.55
C CYS A 262 4.36 -4.28 1.58
N PHE A 263 4.86 -4.14 0.36
CA PHE A 263 4.67 -5.12 -0.72
C PHE A 263 5.79 -5.05 -1.78
N SER A 264 6.97 -5.58 -1.44
CA SER A 264 8.14 -5.61 -2.32
C SER A 264 7.92 -6.37 -3.64
N GLU A 265 7.08 -7.41 -3.63
CA GLU A 265 6.73 -8.19 -4.83
C GLU A 265 6.18 -7.31 -5.97
N GLY A 266 5.57 -6.16 -5.63
CA GLY A 266 5.07 -5.18 -6.60
C GLY A 266 6.14 -4.54 -7.51
N PHE A 267 7.42 -4.66 -7.16
CA PHE A 267 8.57 -4.14 -7.92
C PHE A 267 9.29 -5.20 -8.76
N LEU A 268 8.90 -6.48 -8.66
CA LEU A 268 9.50 -7.59 -9.41
C LEU A 268 8.92 -7.74 -10.83
N PHE A 269 8.50 -6.63 -11.43
CA PHE A 269 7.92 -6.58 -12.77
C PHE A 269 8.89 -5.88 -13.72
N PHE A 270 9.01 -6.42 -14.93
CA PHE A 270 9.85 -5.88 -15.98
C PHE A 270 9.05 -5.73 -17.27
N ASP A 271 9.09 -4.53 -17.85
CA ASP A 271 8.60 -4.27 -19.20
C ASP A 271 9.74 -4.45 -20.18
N VAL A 272 9.46 -5.15 -21.27
CA VAL A 272 10.42 -5.27 -22.37
C VAL A 272 10.32 -4.05 -23.26
N THR A 273 11.48 -3.51 -23.62
CA THR A 273 11.58 -2.43 -24.61
C THR A 273 12.61 -2.77 -25.67
N GLY A 274 12.51 -2.12 -26.83
CA GLY A 274 13.53 -2.25 -27.88
C GLY A 274 13.35 -3.44 -28.82
N PHE A 275 12.13 -3.96 -29.02
CA PHE A 275 11.93 -4.88 -30.13
C PHE A 275 11.98 -4.12 -31.46
N PRO A 276 12.81 -4.57 -32.43
CA PRO A 276 12.74 -4.06 -33.78
C PRO A 276 11.43 -4.50 -34.44
N LYS A 277 11.03 -3.79 -35.51
CA LYS A 277 9.92 -4.24 -36.36
C LYS A 277 10.29 -5.59 -36.98
N LEU A 278 9.69 -6.65 -36.46
CA LEU A 278 9.88 -8.00 -36.96
C LEU A 278 9.34 -8.14 -38.39
N PRO A 279 9.97 -8.96 -39.26
CA PRO A 279 9.47 -9.21 -40.60
C PRO A 279 8.05 -9.80 -40.60
N ALA A 280 7.21 -9.34 -41.53
CA ALA A 280 5.78 -9.70 -41.61
C ALA A 280 5.51 -11.20 -41.86
N ASP A 281 6.47 -11.90 -42.44
CA ASP A 281 6.35 -13.31 -42.84
C ASP A 281 6.73 -14.30 -41.72
N LEU A 282 7.15 -13.81 -40.55
CA LEU A 282 7.47 -14.65 -39.39
C LEU A 282 6.20 -15.11 -38.67
N LYS A 283 5.66 -16.22 -39.19
CA LYS A 283 4.60 -16.99 -38.55
C LYS A 283 5.17 -18.22 -37.89
N THR A 284 5.05 -18.32 -36.58
CA THR A 284 5.51 -19.50 -35.85
C THR A 284 4.59 -19.87 -34.69
N THR A 285 4.68 -21.13 -34.29
CA THR A 285 4.05 -21.65 -33.07
C THR A 285 4.99 -21.55 -31.88
N ASP A 286 6.29 -21.79 -32.10
CA ASP A 286 7.32 -21.80 -31.08
C ASP A 286 8.46 -20.83 -31.44
N PHE A 287 9.00 -20.14 -30.44
CA PHE A 287 10.19 -19.31 -30.57
C PHE A 287 10.91 -19.20 -29.22
N THR A 288 12.20 -18.86 -29.27
CA THR A 288 13.04 -18.74 -28.08
C THR A 288 13.63 -17.34 -27.98
N LEU A 289 13.53 -16.71 -26.81
CA LEU A 289 14.25 -15.48 -26.50
C LEU A 289 15.46 -15.82 -25.63
N ASN A 290 16.67 -15.67 -26.17
CA ASN A 290 17.92 -15.87 -25.46
C ASN A 290 18.43 -14.54 -24.91
N LEU A 291 18.65 -14.48 -23.61
CA LEU A 291 19.22 -13.34 -22.88
C LEU A 291 20.68 -13.67 -22.56
N TYR A 292 21.59 -12.77 -22.94
CA TYR A 292 23.02 -12.92 -22.69
C TYR A 292 23.46 -11.98 -21.58
N PHE A 293 24.18 -12.52 -20.60
CA PHE A 293 24.72 -11.78 -19.48
C PHE A 293 26.25 -11.67 -19.60
N SER A 294 26.79 -10.56 -19.10
CA SER A 294 28.24 -10.29 -19.11
C SER A 294 29.05 -11.24 -18.23
N GLU A 295 28.39 -11.87 -17.25
CA GLU A 295 28.99 -12.81 -16.31
C GLU A 295 28.19 -14.10 -16.21
N ALA A 296 28.82 -15.13 -15.64
CA ALA A 296 28.17 -16.40 -15.34
C ALA A 296 27.16 -16.22 -14.19
N LEU A 297 25.99 -16.84 -14.33
CA LEU A 297 24.95 -16.80 -13.29
C LEU A 297 25.45 -17.51 -12.02
N PRO A 298 25.22 -16.93 -10.82
CA PRO A 298 25.54 -17.60 -9.57
C PRO A 298 24.83 -18.96 -9.45
N PRO A 299 25.52 -20.03 -9.01
CA PRO A 299 24.95 -21.38 -8.91
C PRO A 299 23.82 -21.49 -7.88
N GLU A 300 23.69 -20.52 -6.98
CA GLU A 300 22.62 -20.44 -5.98
C GLU A 300 21.25 -20.09 -6.59
N ILE A 301 21.23 -19.47 -7.78
CA ILE A 301 19.99 -19.08 -8.46
C ILE A 301 19.31 -20.33 -9.03
N LYS A 302 18.13 -20.64 -8.50
CA LYS A 302 17.32 -21.77 -8.97
C LYS A 302 16.26 -21.26 -9.94
N ILE A 303 16.57 -21.33 -11.22
CA ILE A 303 15.62 -21.01 -12.28
C ILE A 303 14.73 -22.23 -12.49
N ARG A 304 13.43 -22.03 -12.33
CA ARG A 304 12.36 -23.01 -12.57
C ARG A 304 11.47 -22.50 -13.69
N GLN A 305 10.60 -23.38 -14.19
CA GLN A 305 9.63 -23.02 -15.23
C GLN A 305 8.67 -21.91 -14.80
N ASP A 306 8.46 -21.74 -13.49
CA ASP A 306 7.63 -20.68 -12.95
C ASP A 306 8.40 -19.41 -12.58
N THR A 307 9.71 -19.35 -12.80
CA THR A 307 10.50 -18.18 -12.41
C THR A 307 10.11 -16.94 -13.20
N PHE A 308 9.93 -17.08 -14.51
CA PHE A 308 9.38 -16.03 -15.37
C PHE A 308 7.91 -16.33 -15.62
N ARG A 309 7.03 -15.43 -15.21
CA ARG A 309 5.60 -15.54 -15.49
C ARG A 309 5.13 -14.39 -16.37
N LEU A 310 4.32 -14.75 -17.36
CA LEU A 310 3.55 -13.80 -18.16
C LEU A 310 2.17 -13.56 -17.55
N HIS A 311 1.53 -12.48 -18.02
CA HIS A 311 0.13 -12.15 -17.73
C HIS A 311 -0.15 -11.93 -16.24
N CYS A 312 0.87 -11.45 -15.53
CA CYS A 312 0.78 -11.13 -14.12
C CYS A 312 0.44 -9.65 -13.90
N VAL A 313 -0.38 -9.38 -12.90
CA VAL A 313 -0.78 -8.02 -12.51
C VAL A 313 -1.00 -7.97 -10.99
N PRO A 314 -0.51 -6.93 -10.30
CA PRO A 314 -0.81 -6.74 -8.89
C PRO A 314 -2.27 -6.31 -8.71
N ALA A 315 -2.92 -6.87 -7.70
CA ALA A 315 -4.29 -6.57 -7.30
C ALA A 315 -4.34 -6.17 -5.82
N ILE A 316 -5.20 -5.20 -5.51
CA ILE A 316 -5.37 -4.62 -4.17
C ILE A 316 -6.78 -4.85 -3.67
N ASN A 317 -6.94 -5.13 -2.38
CA ASN A 317 -8.24 -5.29 -1.75
C ASN A 317 -8.89 -3.93 -1.45
N LEU A 318 -9.21 -3.19 -2.51
CA LEU A 318 -9.98 -1.96 -2.45
C LEU A 318 -11.12 -2.04 -3.45
N PHE A 319 -12.32 -1.66 -3.04
CA PHE A 319 -13.49 -1.64 -3.90
C PHE A 319 -14.45 -0.54 -3.46
N PRO A 320 -15.20 0.06 -4.41
CA PRO A 320 -16.26 1.00 -4.09
C PRO A 320 -17.44 0.26 -3.44
N MET A 321 -18.01 0.88 -2.42
CA MET A 321 -19.20 0.43 -1.70
C MET A 321 -20.00 1.65 -1.25
N ASP A 322 -21.31 1.59 -1.38
CA ASP A 322 -22.19 2.61 -0.80
C ASP A 322 -22.32 2.36 0.71
N GLY A 323 -22.07 3.40 1.50
CA GLY A 323 -22.28 3.37 2.94
C GLY A 323 -23.76 3.41 3.31
N GLU A 324 -24.07 3.01 4.53
CA GLU A 324 -25.44 3.10 5.04
C GLU A 324 -25.88 4.56 5.23
N VAL A 325 -27.17 4.81 5.00
CA VAL A 325 -27.74 6.16 5.01
C VAL A 325 -27.74 6.71 6.43
N ILE A 326 -27.20 7.92 6.59
CA ILE A 326 -27.20 8.64 7.88
C ILE A 326 -28.35 9.64 7.86
N GLN A 327 -29.20 9.59 8.89
CA GLN A 327 -30.25 10.57 9.12
C GLN A 327 -29.71 11.70 10.01
N LEU A 328 -29.73 12.93 9.49
CA LEU A 328 -29.34 14.12 10.25
C LEU A 328 -30.53 14.69 11.01
N ASP A 329 -30.61 14.36 12.30
CA ASP A 329 -31.63 14.90 13.21
C ASP A 329 -31.09 16.08 14.04
N GLY A 330 -29.78 16.37 13.94
CA GLY A 330 -29.12 17.44 14.71
C GLY A 330 -28.96 17.14 16.20
N SER A 331 -29.23 15.90 16.62
CA SER A 331 -29.09 15.44 18.01
C SER A 331 -27.63 15.16 18.42
N GLN A 332 -26.78 14.88 17.44
CA GLN A 332 -25.37 14.54 17.63
C GLN A 332 -24.48 15.37 16.70
N ASP A 333 -23.30 15.74 17.19
CA ASP A 333 -22.27 16.45 16.41
C ASP A 333 -21.45 15.50 15.52
N GLU A 334 -21.26 14.26 15.99
CA GLU A 334 -20.52 13.20 15.31
C GLU A 334 -21.43 11.99 15.09
N TYR A 335 -21.51 11.50 13.85
CA TYR A 335 -22.26 10.30 13.47
C TYR A 335 -21.28 9.16 13.16
N PRO A 336 -21.54 7.93 13.62
CA PRO A 336 -20.70 6.78 13.27
C PRO A 336 -20.84 6.47 11.77
N LEU A 337 -19.71 6.38 11.08
CA LEU A 337 -19.64 6.03 9.67
C LEU A 337 -19.27 4.55 9.53
N ARG A 338 -20.18 3.75 8.98
CA ARG A 338 -19.97 2.31 8.76
C ARG A 338 -20.36 1.93 7.34
N ALA A 339 -19.56 1.07 6.73
CA ALA A 339 -19.88 0.50 5.42
C ALA A 339 -21.09 -0.45 5.51
N ASN A 340 -21.20 -1.21 6.60
CA ASN A 340 -22.32 -2.13 6.86
C ASN A 340 -22.50 -2.35 8.37
N TYR A 341 -23.72 -2.14 8.89
CA TYR A 341 -24.05 -2.29 10.31
C TYR A 341 -24.29 -3.74 10.71
N SER A 342 -24.77 -4.60 9.80
CA SER A 342 -24.96 -6.02 10.07
C SER A 342 -23.62 -6.73 10.25
N HIS A 343 -22.60 -6.35 9.49
CA HIS A 343 -21.30 -7.02 9.49
C HIS A 343 -20.12 -6.04 9.62
N PRO A 344 -20.00 -5.37 10.77
CA PRO A 344 -18.99 -4.35 10.97
C PRO A 344 -17.56 -4.91 10.96
N ASN A 345 -17.35 -6.16 11.38
CA ASN A 345 -16.00 -6.75 11.44
C ASN A 345 -15.41 -7.11 10.06
N ARG A 346 -16.21 -7.04 8.99
CA ARG A 346 -15.81 -7.50 7.67
C ARG A 346 -15.23 -6.40 6.79
N TYR A 347 -15.58 -5.15 7.05
CA TYR A 347 -15.23 -4.00 6.22
C TYR A 347 -14.54 -2.93 7.05
N ASP A 348 -13.49 -2.35 6.49
CA ASP A 348 -12.93 -1.07 6.95
C ASP A 348 -13.07 -0.04 5.84
N ILE A 349 -13.11 1.23 6.23
CA ILE A 349 -13.22 2.35 5.31
C ILE A 349 -11.83 2.85 5.00
N PHE A 350 -11.48 2.85 3.71
CA PHE A 350 -10.21 3.37 3.23
C PHE A 350 -10.31 4.86 2.89
N SER A 351 -11.36 5.28 2.17
CA SER A 351 -11.64 6.68 1.88
C SER A 351 -13.13 6.94 1.72
N VAL A 352 -13.52 8.19 1.99
CA VAL A 352 -14.83 8.74 1.65
C VAL A 352 -14.68 9.50 0.34
N ASP A 353 -15.39 9.08 -0.69
CA ASP A 353 -15.20 9.57 -2.05
C ASP A 353 -16.19 10.66 -2.42
N LYS A 354 -17.47 10.49 -2.04
CA LYS A 354 -18.52 11.51 -2.24
C LYS A 354 -19.55 11.44 -1.12
N VAL A 355 -20.01 12.61 -0.67
CA VAL A 355 -21.08 12.77 0.32
C VAL A 355 -22.19 13.62 -0.30
N GLU A 356 -23.36 13.02 -0.46
CA GLU A 356 -24.56 13.64 -1.02
C GLU A 356 -25.68 13.58 0.01
N SER A 357 -26.59 14.56 0.00
CA SER A 357 -27.78 14.50 0.82
C SER A 357 -29.05 14.90 0.07
N TYR A 358 -30.16 14.38 0.59
CA TYR A 358 -31.50 14.63 0.10
C TYR A 358 -32.37 15.07 1.29
N LEU A 359 -33.06 16.20 1.12
CA LEU A 359 -34.03 16.68 2.11
C LEU A 359 -35.30 15.84 2.07
N VAL A 360 -35.76 15.40 3.24
CA VAL A 360 -37.04 14.72 3.42
C VAL A 360 -38.08 15.75 3.88
N GLY A 361 -39.23 15.81 3.22
CA GLY A 361 -40.35 16.65 3.64
C GLY A 361 -41.18 15.99 4.75
N ASN A 362 -42.06 16.74 5.41
CA ASN A 362 -42.90 16.27 6.54
C ASN A 362 -43.74 15.00 6.27
N ASP A 363 -43.98 14.65 5.00
CA ASP A 363 -44.75 13.45 4.62
C ASP A 363 -43.89 12.16 4.48
N GLY A 364 -42.60 12.19 4.84
CA GLY A 364 -41.70 11.04 4.72
C GLY A 364 -41.42 10.60 3.27
N LYS A 365 -41.97 11.33 2.28
CA LYS A 365 -41.66 11.16 0.86
C LYS A 365 -40.51 12.10 0.49
N PRO A 366 -39.57 11.65 -0.36
CA PRO A 366 -38.60 12.56 -0.95
C PRO A 366 -39.41 13.66 -1.67
N ASP A 367 -39.16 14.91 -1.32
CA ASP A 367 -39.86 16.04 -1.93
C ASP A 367 -39.28 16.25 -3.36
N LEU A 368 -39.68 15.37 -4.29
CA LEU A 368 -39.23 15.33 -5.69
C LEU A 368 -39.47 16.66 -6.42
N SER A 369 -40.29 17.56 -5.85
CA SER A 369 -40.65 18.84 -6.45
C SER A 369 -39.71 19.99 -6.05
N ARG A 370 -38.87 19.83 -5.01
CA ARG A 370 -37.96 20.88 -4.48
C ARG A 370 -36.63 20.40 -3.87
N GLY A 371 -36.38 19.09 -3.75
CA GLY A 371 -35.16 18.55 -3.16
C GLY A 371 -33.95 18.66 -4.10
N ALA A 372 -33.27 19.80 -4.10
CA ALA A 372 -31.97 19.92 -4.76
C ALA A 372 -30.97 18.95 -4.12
N GLU A 373 -30.25 18.17 -4.94
CA GLU A 373 -29.09 17.38 -4.51
C GLU A 373 -28.12 18.33 -3.81
N ARG A 374 -27.79 18.03 -2.55
CA ARG A 374 -26.84 18.80 -1.76
C ARG A 374 -25.54 18.02 -1.71
N ILE A 375 -24.46 18.66 -2.14
CA ILE A 375 -23.12 18.07 -2.13
C ILE A 375 -22.36 18.65 -0.95
N TYR A 376 -21.73 17.76 -0.17
CA TYR A 376 -20.82 18.15 0.89
C TYR A 376 -19.38 18.03 0.42
N VAL A 377 -18.57 19.04 0.73
CA VAL A 377 -17.16 19.09 0.35
C VAL A 377 -16.30 18.78 1.59
N PRO A 378 -15.17 18.06 1.46
CA PRO A 378 -14.27 17.86 2.58
C PRO A 378 -13.81 19.20 3.17
N PHE A 379 -13.83 19.35 4.48
CA PHE A 379 -13.42 20.58 5.16
C PHE A 379 -11.98 20.98 4.82
N GLU A 380 -11.10 19.99 4.65
CA GLU A 380 -9.66 20.17 4.37
C GLU A 380 -9.34 20.59 2.92
N SER A 381 -10.35 20.75 2.06
CA SER A 381 -10.17 21.07 0.63
C SER A 381 -9.88 22.55 0.32
N PHE A 382 -9.93 23.42 1.33
CA PHE A 382 -9.73 24.88 1.20
C PHE A 382 -10.65 25.62 0.21
N HIS A 383 -11.73 24.99 -0.25
CA HIS A 383 -12.75 25.66 -1.08
C HIS A 383 -13.29 26.95 -0.43
N HIS A 384 -13.29 27.02 0.91
CA HIS A 384 -13.64 28.21 1.68
C HIS A 384 -12.83 29.48 1.35
N GLN A 385 -11.60 29.36 0.83
CA GLN A 385 -10.77 30.52 0.47
C GLN A 385 -11.12 31.11 -0.90
N ILE A 386 -11.68 30.30 -1.80
CA ILE A 386 -12.02 30.70 -3.17
C ILE A 386 -13.40 31.38 -3.21
N GLU A 387 -14.30 31.04 -2.28
CA GLU A 387 -15.72 31.38 -2.34
C GLU A 387 -16.13 32.63 -1.55
N HIS A 388 -15.19 33.44 -1.06
CA HIS A 388 -15.52 34.70 -0.37
C HIS A 388 -16.32 35.71 -1.21
N GLU A 389 -16.55 35.46 -2.51
CA GLU A 389 -17.34 36.32 -3.40
C GLU A 389 -18.66 35.70 -3.92
N SER A 390 -19.01 34.45 -3.62
CA SER A 390 -20.22 33.82 -4.19
C SER A 390 -20.88 32.80 -3.24
N GLU A 391 -21.93 33.25 -2.56
CA GLU A 391 -22.96 32.47 -1.83
C GLU A 391 -22.49 31.59 -0.63
N LEU A 392 -22.92 32.00 0.57
CA LEU A 392 -22.74 31.38 1.90
C LEU A 392 -23.37 29.97 2.08
N ASN A 393 -23.53 29.16 1.03
CA ASN A 393 -24.31 27.92 1.06
C ASN A 393 -23.47 26.63 0.98
N THR A 394 -22.16 26.75 1.17
CA THR A 394 -21.22 25.63 1.08
C THR A 394 -21.29 24.77 2.34
N ARG A 395 -21.50 23.47 2.14
CA ARG A 395 -21.66 22.49 3.21
C ARG A 395 -20.41 21.63 3.28
N TYR A 396 -19.91 21.42 4.48
CA TYR A 396 -18.66 20.70 4.69
C TYR A 396 -18.87 19.46 5.53
N PHE A 397 -18.04 18.46 5.30
CA PHE A 397 -17.93 17.33 6.20
C PHE A 397 -16.49 17.18 6.69
N ARG A 398 -16.34 16.65 7.90
CA ARG A 398 -15.05 16.30 8.49
C ARG A 398 -15.11 14.87 9.00
N ILE A 399 -14.05 14.12 8.73
CA ILE A 399 -13.89 12.74 9.19
C ILE A 399 -12.96 12.73 10.40
N ARG A 400 -13.33 11.94 11.42
CA ARG A 400 -12.48 11.61 12.56
C ARG A 400 -12.29 10.10 12.59
N VAL A 401 -11.04 9.68 12.71
CA VAL A 401 -10.64 8.29 12.81
C VAL A 401 -10.15 8.03 14.23
N LYS A 402 -10.67 6.99 14.87
CA LYS A 402 -10.30 6.56 16.23
C LYS A 402 -9.96 5.07 16.20
N GLU A 403 -9.05 4.65 17.07
CA GLU A 403 -8.80 3.23 17.28
C GLU A 403 -9.98 2.61 18.06
N SER A 404 -10.47 1.46 17.60
CA SER A 404 -11.57 0.79 18.30
C SER A 404 -11.04 0.14 19.59
N PRO A 405 -11.66 0.37 20.75
CA PRO A 405 -11.22 -0.26 22.00
C PRO A 405 -11.55 -1.76 22.08
N PHE A 406 -12.49 -2.25 21.26
CA PHE A 406 -12.99 -3.62 21.33
C PHE A 406 -12.60 -4.49 20.13
N ARG A 407 -12.08 -3.89 19.06
CA ARG A 407 -11.87 -4.57 17.78
C ARG A 407 -10.56 -4.10 17.16
N ASN A 408 -9.90 -5.00 16.44
CA ASN A 408 -8.80 -4.61 15.57
C ASN A 408 -9.35 -3.81 14.38
N GLY A 409 -8.92 -2.57 14.26
CA GLY A 409 -9.25 -1.69 13.15
C GLY A 409 -9.64 -0.29 13.57
N LEU A 410 -10.03 0.49 12.58
CA LEU A 410 -10.35 1.90 12.76
C LEU A 410 -11.87 2.11 12.81
N GLU A 411 -12.30 3.00 13.69
CA GLU A 411 -13.66 3.54 13.73
C GLU A 411 -13.67 4.92 13.11
N HIS A 412 -14.61 5.12 12.19
CA HIS A 412 -14.77 6.35 11.45
C HIS A 412 -16.02 7.08 11.96
N TYR A 413 -15.87 8.37 12.21
CA TYR A 413 -16.95 9.26 12.58
C TYR A 413 -16.99 10.40 11.57
N ILE A 414 -18.18 10.80 11.17
CA ILE A 414 -18.39 11.92 10.25
C ILE A 414 -19.17 13.02 10.96
N SER A 415 -18.71 14.25 10.77
CA SER A 415 -19.33 15.47 11.31
C SER A 415 -19.64 16.41 10.17
N PHE A 416 -20.73 17.16 10.29
CA PHE A 416 -21.24 18.03 9.23
C PHE A 416 -21.23 19.48 9.71
N VAL A 417 -20.59 20.36 8.93
CA VAL A 417 -20.54 21.79 9.19
C VAL A 417 -21.35 22.50 8.12
N ARG A 418 -22.48 23.08 8.51
CA ARG A 418 -23.43 23.74 7.61
C ARG A 418 -23.95 25.03 8.24
N GLY A 419 -24.12 26.08 7.43
CA GLY A 419 -24.67 27.36 7.87
C GLY A 419 -26.21 27.36 8.04
N ASP A 420 -26.90 26.42 7.40
CA ASP A 420 -28.37 26.29 7.38
C ASP A 420 -28.92 25.38 8.49
N ALA A 421 -28.09 24.97 9.46
CA ALA A 421 -28.47 24.01 10.50
C ALA A 421 -29.68 24.48 11.32
N SER A 422 -29.66 25.75 11.77
CA SER A 422 -30.74 26.33 12.58
C SER A 422 -32.07 26.38 11.83
N LEU A 423 -32.04 26.70 10.54
CA LEU A 423 -33.24 26.79 9.69
C LEU A 423 -33.90 25.42 9.47
N LEU A 424 -33.12 24.36 9.34
CA LEU A 424 -33.65 23.00 9.15
C LEU A 424 -34.27 22.43 10.43
N LEU A 425 -33.67 22.73 11.58
CA LEU A 425 -34.22 22.40 12.89
C LEU A 425 -35.57 23.10 13.13
N GLU A 426 -35.68 24.39 12.78
CA GLU A 426 -36.94 25.14 12.85
C GLU A 426 -38.02 24.61 11.91
N LEU A 427 -37.62 24.01 10.78
CA LEU A 427 -38.53 23.45 9.78
C LEU A 427 -38.88 21.96 10.02
N GLU A 428 -38.36 21.34 11.09
CA GLU A 428 -38.49 19.91 11.40
C GLU A 428 -38.15 18.98 10.22
N ARG A 429 -37.23 19.41 9.35
CA ARG A 429 -36.83 18.63 8.17
C ARG A 429 -35.62 17.76 8.48
N SER A 430 -35.77 16.47 8.25
CA SER A 430 -34.65 15.53 8.28
C SER A 430 -33.95 15.47 6.92
N GLU A 431 -32.66 15.17 6.96
CA GLU A 431 -31.80 15.07 5.79
C GLU A 431 -31.15 13.70 5.77
N ASN A 432 -31.35 12.96 4.68
CA ASN A 432 -30.75 11.65 4.49
C ASN A 432 -29.46 11.83 3.69
N ILE A 433 -28.36 11.37 4.25
CA ILE A 433 -27.04 11.43 3.60
C ILE A 433 -26.72 10.07 2.99
N SER A 434 -26.38 10.08 1.71
CA SER A 434 -25.76 8.97 1.01
C SER A 434 -24.27 9.21 0.88
N ILE A 435 -23.47 8.19 1.21
CA ILE A 435 -22.02 8.30 1.24
C ILE A 435 -21.43 7.20 0.36
N ARG A 436 -20.60 7.60 -0.62
CA ARG A 436 -19.79 6.66 -1.40
C ARG A 436 -18.45 6.45 -0.72
N LEU A 437 -18.12 5.20 -0.46
CA LEU A 437 -16.92 4.78 0.26
C LEU A 437 -16.06 3.91 -0.65
N THR A 438 -14.75 4.00 -0.48
CA THR A 438 -13.84 2.93 -0.88
C THR A 438 -13.53 2.11 0.36
N CYS A 439 -13.79 0.80 0.30
CA CYS A 439 -13.66 -0.12 1.43
C CYS A 439 -12.60 -1.20 1.18
N THR A 440 -12.12 -1.77 2.27
CA THR A 440 -11.24 -2.94 2.31
C THR A 440 -11.89 -4.05 3.15
N ASN A 441 -11.59 -5.30 2.84
CA ASN A 441 -11.99 -6.45 3.65
C ASN A 441 -10.90 -6.65 4.71
N ARG A 442 -11.20 -6.39 6.00
CA ARG A 442 -10.26 -6.37 7.14
C ARG A 442 -9.23 -7.51 7.17
N GLU A 443 -9.42 -8.50 8.03
CA GLU A 443 -8.52 -9.64 8.16
C GLU A 443 -8.95 -10.83 7.28
N LEU A 444 -10.12 -10.74 6.63
CA LEU A 444 -10.66 -11.79 5.76
C LEU A 444 -9.70 -12.26 4.65
N PRO A 445 -8.93 -11.38 3.98
CA PRO A 445 -7.96 -11.81 2.96
C PRO A 445 -6.89 -12.77 3.49
N LEU A 446 -6.62 -12.81 4.80
CA LEU A 446 -5.62 -13.71 5.40
C LEU A 446 -6.04 -15.19 5.32
N GLN A 447 -7.34 -15.46 5.25
CA GLN A 447 -7.88 -16.82 5.14
C GLN A 447 -7.70 -17.40 3.72
N LEU A 448 -7.43 -16.54 2.73
CA LEU A 448 -7.25 -16.95 1.34
C LEU A 448 -5.86 -17.56 1.10
N ARG A 449 -5.85 -18.63 0.31
CA ARG A 449 -4.64 -19.32 -0.15
C ARG A 449 -4.31 -18.94 -1.59
N VAL A 450 -3.15 -19.41 -2.06
CA VAL A 450 -2.77 -19.31 -3.47
C VAL A 450 -3.79 -20.09 -4.31
N GLY A 451 -4.37 -19.43 -5.31
CA GLY A 451 -5.41 -20.00 -6.18
C GLY A 451 -6.85 -19.67 -5.82
N ASP A 452 -7.11 -19.07 -4.65
CA ASP A 452 -8.46 -18.82 -4.15
C ASP A 452 -9.15 -17.61 -4.80
N ILE A 453 -8.41 -16.74 -5.50
CA ILE A 453 -8.95 -15.57 -6.20
C ILE A 453 -9.15 -15.90 -7.67
N ASN A 454 -10.36 -16.33 -8.03
CA ASN A 454 -10.68 -16.87 -9.36
C ASN A 454 -12.08 -16.53 -9.89
N TYR A 455 -12.85 -15.67 -9.23
CA TYR A 455 -14.21 -15.29 -9.68
C TYR A 455 -14.21 -13.92 -10.35
N ALA A 456 -14.57 -13.86 -11.63
CA ALA A 456 -14.73 -12.59 -12.35
C ALA A 456 -16.04 -11.87 -11.95
N LEU A 457 -16.02 -10.53 -11.94
CA LEU A 457 -17.24 -9.71 -11.87
C LEU A 457 -17.84 -9.47 -13.26
N GLU A 458 -19.08 -8.99 -13.29
CA GLU A 458 -19.68 -8.41 -14.50
C GLU A 458 -18.77 -7.28 -15.02
N GLY A 459 -18.21 -7.46 -16.23
CA GLY A 459 -17.24 -6.53 -16.84
C GLY A 459 -15.83 -7.10 -17.03
N SER A 460 -15.49 -8.20 -16.34
CA SER A 460 -14.21 -8.89 -16.55
C SER A 460 -14.29 -9.85 -17.76
N PRO A 461 -13.22 -9.96 -18.56
CA PRO A 461 -13.23 -10.80 -19.76
C PRO A 461 -13.43 -12.28 -19.43
N SER A 462 -14.50 -12.90 -19.93
CA SER A 462 -14.82 -14.32 -19.68
C SER A 462 -13.85 -15.30 -20.36
N PHE A 463 -12.96 -14.83 -21.22
CA PHE A 463 -12.07 -15.65 -22.06
C PHE A 463 -10.72 -15.98 -21.43
N ALA A 464 -10.41 -15.46 -20.24
CA ALA A 464 -9.15 -15.70 -19.56
C ALA A 464 -9.39 -16.03 -18.08
N PRO A 465 -9.36 -17.31 -17.67
CA PRO A 465 -9.32 -17.66 -16.26
C PRO A 465 -8.10 -17.02 -15.59
N PHE A 466 -8.22 -16.72 -14.31
CA PHE A 466 -7.15 -16.14 -13.51
C PHE A 466 -7.08 -16.77 -12.13
N ARG A 467 -5.91 -16.62 -11.49
CA ARG A 467 -5.67 -17.06 -10.12
C ARG A 467 -4.63 -16.19 -9.45
N ASN A 468 -4.69 -16.04 -8.13
CA ASN A 468 -3.57 -15.45 -7.39
C ASN A 468 -2.39 -16.41 -7.31
N ILE A 469 -1.18 -15.89 -7.50
CA ILE A 469 0.08 -16.64 -7.41
C ILE A 469 0.79 -16.40 -6.08
N THR A 470 0.57 -15.24 -5.45
CA THR A 470 1.09 -14.92 -4.12
C THR A 470 -0.05 -14.91 -3.10
N ARG A 471 0.28 -15.19 -1.84
CA ARG A 471 -0.72 -15.10 -0.76
C ARG A 471 -1.04 -13.61 -0.52
N PRO A 472 -2.32 -13.24 -0.30
CA PRO A 472 -2.64 -11.87 0.06
C PRO A 472 -1.83 -11.40 1.26
N SER A 473 -1.24 -10.21 1.15
CA SER A 473 -0.44 -9.60 2.21
C SER A 473 -1.30 -9.27 3.43
N VAL A 474 -0.63 -9.13 4.57
CA VAL A 474 -1.31 -8.78 5.82
C VAL A 474 -1.82 -7.33 5.73
N PRO A 475 -3.09 -7.06 6.06
CA PRO A 475 -3.57 -5.68 6.20
C PRO A 475 -2.82 -5.00 7.34
N LEU A 476 -2.29 -3.80 7.11
CA LEU A 476 -1.53 -3.05 8.11
C LEU A 476 -2.29 -1.78 8.47
N TYR A 477 -2.48 -1.52 9.77
CA TYR A 477 -3.11 -0.28 10.22
C TYR A 477 -2.03 0.76 10.55
N PRO A 478 -2.30 2.07 10.41
CA PRO A 478 -1.37 3.10 10.86
C PRO A 478 -1.33 3.15 12.39
N SER A 479 -0.18 3.52 12.96
CA SER A 479 -0.10 3.79 14.39
C SER A 479 -0.71 5.15 14.69
N MET A 480 -1.71 5.21 15.57
CA MET A 480 -2.39 6.46 15.95
C MET A 480 -1.59 7.31 16.97
N SER A 481 -0.31 6.99 17.19
CA SER A 481 0.56 7.67 18.17
C SER A 481 1.00 9.06 17.71
N GLY A 482 0.81 10.09 18.55
CA GLY A 482 1.21 11.48 18.25
C GLY A 482 2.67 11.62 17.79
N LYS A 483 3.60 10.88 18.40
CA LYS A 483 5.04 10.93 18.05
C LYS A 483 5.33 10.48 16.63
N TYR A 484 4.62 9.45 16.16
CA TYR A 484 4.77 8.95 14.79
C TYR A 484 4.29 9.99 13.78
N HIS A 485 3.16 10.62 14.06
CA HIS A 485 2.61 11.71 13.26
C HIS A 485 3.54 12.92 13.20
N TRP A 486 4.15 13.31 14.33
CA TRP A 486 5.14 14.40 14.34
C TRP A 486 6.40 14.06 13.55
N SER A 487 6.87 12.81 13.58
CA SER A 487 7.97 12.35 12.73
C SER A 487 7.60 12.46 11.24
N LEU A 488 6.39 12.03 10.85
CA LEU A 488 5.89 12.20 9.47
C LEU A 488 5.81 13.67 9.06
N ILE A 489 5.31 14.55 9.92
CA ILE A 489 5.25 16.01 9.66
C ILE A 489 6.66 16.59 9.54
N SER A 490 7.57 16.22 10.45
CA SER A 490 8.97 16.62 10.39
C SER A 490 9.62 16.21 9.06
N ASN A 491 9.33 14.99 8.59
CA ASN A 491 9.82 14.47 7.32
C ASN A 491 9.37 15.29 6.10
N MET A 492 8.30 16.09 6.21
CA MET A 492 7.85 16.99 5.16
C MET A 492 8.54 18.36 5.19
N SER A 493 9.02 18.78 6.37
CA SER A 493 9.78 20.03 6.53
C SER A 493 11.26 19.91 6.14
N LEU A 494 11.70 18.70 5.76
CA LEU A 494 13.11 18.40 5.56
C LEU A 494 13.72 19.21 4.41
N ASN A 495 14.68 20.05 4.77
CA ASN A 495 15.66 20.60 3.84
C ASN A 495 16.59 19.48 3.36
N TYR A 496 16.93 19.44 2.07
CA TYR A 496 17.84 18.46 1.46
C TYR A 496 19.08 18.11 2.31
N MET A 497 19.64 19.09 3.01
CA MET A 497 20.85 18.95 3.83
C MET A 497 20.72 18.04 5.05
N THR A 498 19.52 17.88 5.64
CA THR A 498 19.35 17.01 6.83
C THR A 498 19.31 15.53 6.46
N LEU A 499 18.82 15.18 5.26
CA LEU A 499 18.79 13.81 4.75
C LEU A 499 20.17 13.24 4.39
N LEU A 500 21.16 14.13 4.23
CA LEU A 500 22.56 13.74 3.99
C LEU A 500 23.23 13.18 5.26
N ASN A 501 22.55 13.20 6.40
CA ASN A 501 23.03 12.56 7.62
C ASN A 501 22.45 11.13 7.73
N LYS A 502 23.32 10.17 8.04
CA LYS A 502 22.97 8.77 8.35
C LYS A 502 21.83 8.66 9.36
N GLY A 503 21.87 9.43 10.44
CA GLY A 503 20.85 9.37 11.50
C GLY A 503 19.47 9.72 10.99
N ALA A 504 19.37 10.83 10.25
CA ALA A 504 18.11 11.29 9.67
C ALA A 504 17.58 10.33 8.60
N LEU A 505 18.44 9.81 7.71
CA LEU A 505 18.01 8.84 6.70
C LEU A 505 17.43 7.57 7.36
N LYS A 506 18.08 7.05 8.41
CA LYS A 506 17.56 5.89 9.15
C LYS A 506 16.22 6.18 9.80
N GLU A 507 16.07 7.35 10.42
CA GLU A 507 14.82 7.75 11.06
C GLU A 507 13.69 7.81 10.04
N VAL A 508 13.91 8.51 8.92
CA VAL A 508 12.97 8.60 7.79
C VAL A 508 12.55 7.22 7.31
N LEU A 509 13.50 6.33 7.02
CA LEU A 509 13.19 4.98 6.56
C LEU A 509 12.42 4.16 7.61
N SER A 510 12.78 4.30 8.89
CA SER A 510 12.08 3.61 9.98
C SER A 510 10.64 4.08 10.16
N THR A 511 10.35 5.36 9.86
CA THR A 511 8.98 5.89 9.91
C THR A 511 8.09 5.24 8.84
N TYR A 512 8.62 4.90 7.66
CA TYR A 512 7.80 4.28 6.59
C TYR A 512 7.67 2.76 6.70
N ASP A 513 8.40 2.14 7.62
CA ASP A 513 8.39 0.70 7.84
C ASP A 513 7.25 0.25 8.75
N LEU A 514 6.03 0.26 8.20
CA LEU A 514 4.82 -0.18 8.87
C LEU A 514 4.86 -1.65 9.34
N PRO A 515 5.37 -2.63 8.57
CA PRO A 515 5.42 -4.03 9.01
C PRO A 515 6.20 -4.25 10.31
N SER A 516 7.21 -3.42 10.57
CA SER A 516 8.01 -3.49 11.79
C SER A 516 7.26 -3.13 13.07
N ILE A 517 6.11 -2.46 12.96
CA ILE A 517 5.24 -2.15 14.10
C ILE A 517 4.49 -3.40 14.57
N TYR A 518 4.03 -4.23 13.62
CA TYR A 518 3.20 -5.40 13.90
C TYR A 518 4.00 -6.67 14.17
N ASN A 519 5.13 -6.85 13.48
CA ASN A 519 5.90 -8.09 13.57
C ASN A 519 7.32 -7.84 14.11
N ARG A 520 7.64 -8.47 15.24
CA ARG A 520 8.97 -8.41 15.86
C ARG A 520 10.07 -8.98 14.97
N GLN A 521 9.76 -9.97 14.13
CA GLN A 521 10.73 -10.53 13.19
C GLN A 521 11.06 -9.51 12.08
N SER A 522 10.03 -8.90 11.48
CA SER A 522 10.19 -7.83 10.48
C SER A 522 10.95 -6.65 11.06
N SER A 523 10.62 -6.23 12.28
CA SER A 523 11.35 -5.19 13.02
C SER A 523 12.84 -5.47 13.13
N ARG A 524 13.22 -6.69 13.54
CA ARG A 524 14.63 -7.08 13.65
C ARG A 524 15.33 -7.12 12.30
N SER A 525 14.69 -7.65 11.26
CA SER A 525 15.27 -7.73 9.92
C SER A 525 15.46 -6.35 9.32
N SER A 526 14.45 -5.48 9.42
CA SER A 526 14.53 -4.11 8.93
C SER A 526 15.56 -3.30 9.70
N GLN A 527 15.61 -3.41 11.03
CA GLN A 527 16.62 -2.74 11.83
C GLN A 527 18.05 -3.19 11.45
N LYS A 528 18.27 -4.49 11.19
CA LYS A 528 19.55 -4.97 10.65
C LYS A 528 19.89 -4.34 9.30
N ARG A 529 18.92 -4.23 8.37
CA ARG A 529 19.12 -3.58 7.06
C ARG A 529 19.48 -2.10 7.22
N LEU A 530 18.77 -1.38 8.10
CA LEU A 530 19.07 0.01 8.40
C LEU A 530 20.46 0.15 9.05
N ASP A 531 20.82 -0.76 9.95
CA ASP A 531 22.12 -0.75 10.62
C ASP A 531 23.30 -1.06 9.71
N ALA A 532 23.06 -1.77 8.61
CA ALA A 532 24.06 -2.00 7.57
C ALA A 532 24.45 -0.75 6.77
N ILE A 533 23.68 0.34 6.84
CA ILE A 533 24.09 1.63 6.30
C ILE A 533 25.18 2.17 7.22
N GLU A 534 26.44 2.03 6.82
CA GLU A 534 27.57 2.46 7.64
C GLU A 534 27.83 3.95 7.50
N ARG A 535 27.81 4.45 6.26
CA ARG A 535 28.23 5.81 5.93
C ARG A 535 27.49 6.34 4.71
N ILE A 536 27.23 7.64 4.73
CA ILE A 536 26.74 8.43 3.58
C ILE A 536 27.69 9.60 3.38
N GLU A 537 28.19 9.77 2.17
CA GLU A 537 28.90 10.97 1.73
C GLU A 537 28.08 11.66 0.66
N THR A 538 28.11 12.98 0.59
CA THR A 538 27.49 13.70 -0.52
C THR A 538 28.38 14.82 -0.99
N ARG A 539 28.56 14.91 -2.31
CA ARG A 539 29.40 15.88 -2.99
C ARG A 539 28.58 16.60 -4.05
N GLN A 540 28.86 17.88 -4.23
CA GLN A 540 28.27 18.65 -5.31
C GLN A 540 29.06 18.37 -6.59
N ILE A 541 28.36 18.06 -7.68
CA ILE A 541 28.96 17.74 -8.98
C ILE A 541 28.29 18.55 -10.08
N ASP A 542 29.08 19.00 -11.05
CA ASP A 542 28.57 19.71 -12.22
C ASP A 542 28.58 18.75 -13.42
N ARG A 543 27.46 18.69 -14.17
CA ARG A 543 27.37 17.93 -15.42
C ARG A 543 26.77 18.78 -16.52
N LEU A 544 27.22 18.52 -17.74
CA LEU A 544 26.65 19.15 -18.93
C LEU A 544 25.41 18.37 -19.36
N PHE A 545 24.24 19.02 -19.32
CA PHE A 545 23.02 18.54 -19.93
C PHE A 545 22.71 19.38 -21.16
N LYS A 546 22.67 18.76 -22.35
CA LYS A 546 22.43 19.46 -23.64
C LYS A 546 23.33 20.70 -23.84
N GLY A 547 24.56 20.67 -23.32
CA GLY A 547 25.53 21.76 -23.41
C GLY A 547 25.44 22.82 -22.30
N LEU A 548 24.48 22.74 -21.38
CA LEU A 548 24.37 23.63 -20.23
C LEU A 548 24.96 22.98 -18.96
N PRO A 549 25.80 23.68 -18.18
CA PRO A 549 26.28 23.17 -16.90
C PRO A 549 25.15 23.22 -15.87
N VAL A 550 24.73 22.04 -15.43
CA VAL A 550 23.75 21.86 -14.36
C VAL A 550 24.52 21.39 -13.13
N ARG A 551 24.25 22.03 -11.99
CA ARG A 551 24.78 21.61 -10.70
C ARG A 551 23.86 20.58 -10.07
N GLY A 552 24.41 19.46 -9.65
CA GLY A 552 23.71 18.38 -8.98
C GLY A 552 24.47 17.87 -7.77
N SER A 553 23.89 16.88 -7.11
CA SER A 553 24.50 16.24 -5.95
C SER A 553 24.66 14.75 -6.19
N GLU A 554 25.84 14.25 -5.86
CA GLU A 554 26.18 12.83 -5.85
C GLU A 554 26.24 12.34 -4.41
N SER A 555 25.39 11.38 -4.06
CA SER A 555 25.39 10.73 -2.75
C SER A 555 25.98 9.33 -2.88
N THR A 556 27.02 9.04 -2.09
CA THR A 556 27.65 7.74 -2.02
C THR A 556 27.30 7.06 -0.69
N LEU A 557 26.59 5.95 -0.77
CA LEU A 557 26.21 5.10 0.35
C LEU A 557 27.19 3.94 0.48
N TYR A 558 27.63 3.67 1.70
CA TYR A 558 28.44 2.50 2.04
C TYR A 558 27.59 1.53 2.84
N ILE A 559 27.28 0.39 2.25
CA ILE A 559 26.32 -0.58 2.80
C ILE A 559 27.00 -1.94 2.91
N ARG A 560 26.75 -2.65 4.02
CA ARG A 560 27.18 -4.04 4.21
C ARG A 560 26.11 -5.00 3.69
N GLN A 561 26.47 -5.89 2.77
CA GLN A 561 25.55 -6.84 2.13
C GLN A 561 25.04 -7.90 3.11
N GLN A 562 25.81 -8.28 4.14
CA GLN A 562 25.44 -9.33 5.11
C GLN A 562 24.07 -9.13 5.81
N ALA A 563 23.52 -7.92 5.83
CA ALA A 563 22.20 -7.65 6.41
C ALA A 563 21.03 -7.87 5.45
N PHE A 564 21.31 -8.03 4.16
CA PHE A 564 20.36 -8.33 3.11
C PHE A 564 20.40 -9.83 2.79
N CYS A 565 19.32 -10.36 2.22
CA CYS A 565 19.23 -11.76 1.82
C CYS A 565 20.12 -12.06 0.60
N SER A 566 20.25 -11.10 -0.31
CA SER A 566 21.04 -11.22 -1.54
C SER A 566 21.64 -9.86 -1.91
N GLU A 567 22.61 -9.88 -2.81
CA GLU A 567 23.12 -8.67 -3.45
C GLU A 567 22.02 -7.97 -4.26
N GLY A 568 21.14 -8.76 -4.89
CA GLY A 568 20.03 -8.21 -5.64
C GLY A 568 19.01 -7.47 -4.79
N GLU A 569 18.79 -7.87 -3.53
CA GLU A 569 17.96 -7.09 -2.60
C GLU A 569 18.62 -5.75 -2.26
N LEU A 570 19.95 -5.73 -2.07
CA LEU A 570 20.71 -4.49 -1.87
C LEU A 570 20.63 -3.57 -3.09
N TYR A 571 20.71 -4.13 -4.30
CA TYR A 571 20.54 -3.37 -5.54
C TYR A 571 19.11 -2.83 -5.72
N MET A 572 18.08 -3.63 -5.41
CA MET A 572 16.69 -3.17 -5.43
C MET A 572 16.47 -2.05 -4.41
N PHE A 573 16.99 -2.20 -3.19
CA PHE A 573 16.96 -1.17 -2.15
C PHE A 573 17.67 0.12 -2.59
N GLY A 574 18.84 0.00 -3.22
CA GLY A 574 19.57 1.12 -3.82
C GLY A 574 18.77 1.82 -4.93
N THR A 575 18.07 1.04 -5.77
CA THR A 575 17.19 1.58 -6.83
C THR A 575 16.07 2.42 -6.22
N ILE A 576 15.44 1.94 -5.16
CA ILE A 576 14.39 2.67 -4.44
C ILE A 576 14.93 3.95 -3.81
N LEU A 577 16.08 3.87 -3.14
CA LEU A 577 16.75 5.03 -2.56
C LEU A 577 17.13 6.07 -3.62
N SER A 578 17.54 5.63 -4.81
CA SER A 578 17.89 6.55 -5.91
C SER A 578 16.67 7.39 -6.34
N ARG A 579 15.49 6.77 -6.43
CA ARG A 579 14.22 7.45 -6.76
C ARG A 579 13.72 8.32 -5.61
N PHE A 580 13.93 7.87 -4.37
CA PHE A 580 13.57 8.62 -3.18
C PHE A 580 14.41 9.89 -3.02
N LEU A 581 15.74 9.79 -3.11
CA LEU A 581 16.64 10.94 -2.98
C LEU A 581 16.47 11.95 -4.12
N ALA A 582 16.10 11.48 -5.30
CA ALA A 582 15.74 12.35 -6.43
C ALA A 582 14.57 13.31 -6.13
N LEU A 583 13.68 12.99 -5.18
CA LEU A 583 12.61 13.90 -4.78
C LEU A 583 13.12 15.21 -4.20
N TYR A 584 14.25 15.16 -3.49
CA TYR A 584 14.76 16.32 -2.77
C TYR A 584 15.78 17.10 -3.59
N ALA A 585 16.07 16.66 -4.83
CA ALA A 585 16.81 17.48 -5.77
C ALA A 585 16.06 18.80 -6.00
N SER A 586 16.74 19.92 -5.83
CA SER A 586 16.14 21.24 -6.05
C SER A 586 15.72 21.43 -7.51
N ILE A 587 14.91 22.45 -7.78
CA ILE A 587 14.57 22.85 -9.15
C ILE A 587 15.88 23.10 -9.91
N ASN A 588 15.96 22.57 -11.14
CA ASN A 588 17.15 22.61 -12.00
C ASN A 588 18.41 21.93 -11.40
N SER A 589 18.22 20.94 -10.55
CA SER A 589 19.30 20.08 -10.03
C SER A 589 19.02 18.62 -10.36
N PHE A 590 20.06 17.80 -10.31
CA PHE A 590 19.95 16.37 -10.47
C PHE A 590 20.53 15.63 -9.26
N HIS A 591 20.01 14.44 -9.00
CA HIS A 591 20.56 13.53 -8.00
C HIS A 591 21.22 12.34 -8.69
N MET A 592 22.34 11.91 -8.13
CA MET A 592 22.98 10.66 -8.50
C MET A 592 23.29 9.88 -7.24
N LEU A 593 22.90 8.60 -7.24
CA LEU A 593 23.23 7.69 -6.18
C LEU A 593 24.33 6.72 -6.63
N LYS A 594 25.32 6.55 -5.75
CA LYS A 594 26.30 5.46 -5.80
C LYS A 594 26.15 4.63 -4.53
N VAL A 595 26.09 3.32 -4.66
CA VAL A 595 26.11 2.39 -3.53
C VAL A 595 27.38 1.55 -3.65
N VAL A 596 28.24 1.66 -2.64
CA VAL A 596 29.42 0.83 -2.49
C VAL A 596 29.09 -0.28 -1.52
N ASN A 597 29.16 -1.51 -2.01
CA ASN A 597 29.04 -2.69 -1.17
C ASN A 597 30.39 -2.93 -0.47
N LEU A 598 30.39 -2.96 0.85
CA LEU A 598 31.61 -3.09 1.66
C LEU A 598 32.18 -4.51 1.68
N ASP A 599 31.36 -5.53 1.38
CA ASP A 599 31.78 -6.94 1.43
C ASP A 599 32.56 -7.33 0.16
N ASN A 600 32.09 -6.93 -1.02
CA ASN A 600 32.74 -7.22 -2.32
C ASN A 600 33.52 -6.03 -2.92
N GLN A 601 33.38 -4.82 -2.34
CA GLN A 601 33.97 -3.56 -2.83
C GLN A 601 33.45 -3.08 -4.20
N GLU A 602 32.34 -3.65 -4.69
CA GLU A 602 31.71 -3.20 -5.92
C GLU A 602 30.95 -1.89 -5.72
N CYS A 603 30.86 -1.11 -6.79
CA CYS A 603 30.20 0.18 -6.81
C CYS A 603 29.08 0.17 -7.85
N TYR A 604 27.83 0.20 -7.37
CA TYR A 604 26.66 0.33 -8.23
C TYR A 604 26.30 1.79 -8.38
N GLN A 605 26.14 2.23 -9.62
CA GLN A 605 25.77 3.60 -9.95
C GLN A 605 24.46 3.62 -10.71
N TRP A 606 23.50 4.40 -10.23
CA TRP A 606 22.22 4.61 -10.92
C TRP A 606 22.32 5.77 -11.91
N PRO A 607 21.54 5.72 -13.01
CA PRO A 607 21.48 6.80 -13.97
C PRO A 607 20.97 8.08 -13.30
N VAL A 608 21.37 9.23 -13.86
CA VAL A 608 21.01 10.53 -13.30
C VAL A 608 19.50 10.66 -13.20
N GLN A 609 19.03 10.91 -12.00
CA GLN A 609 17.63 11.20 -11.73
C GLN A 609 17.46 12.72 -11.75
N ILE A 610 16.78 13.20 -12.78
CA ILE A 610 16.25 14.55 -12.78
C ILE A 610 15.13 14.55 -11.75
N GLY A 611 15.10 15.54 -10.86
CA GLY A 611 14.00 15.66 -9.90
C GLY A 611 12.64 15.78 -10.60
N GLN A 612 11.56 15.94 -9.83
CA GLN A 612 10.20 16.05 -10.42
C GLN A 612 10.00 17.27 -11.34
N HIS A 613 10.95 18.20 -11.37
CA HIS A 613 10.92 19.37 -12.24
C HIS A 613 11.89 19.16 -13.40
N ALA A 614 11.38 19.25 -14.63
CA ALA A 614 12.20 19.14 -15.83
C ALA A 614 13.33 20.19 -15.82
N LEU A 615 14.53 19.76 -16.21
CA LEU A 615 15.63 20.67 -16.52
C LEU A 615 15.24 21.49 -17.75
N MET A 616 15.23 22.82 -17.61
CA MET A 616 14.95 23.77 -18.70
C MET A 616 15.91 23.57 -19.88
#